data_AF-A0A2P6SAQ7-F1
#
_entry.id   AF-A0A2P6SAQ7-F1
#
_cell.length_a   1.000
_cell.length_b   1.000
_cell.length_c   1.000
_cell.angle_alpha   90.00
_cell.angle_beta   90.00
_cell.angle_gamma   90.00
#
_symmetry.space_group_name_H-M   'P 1'
#
loop_
_entity.id
_entity.type
_entity.pdbx_description
1 polymer ?
#
loop_
_entity_poly.entity_id
_entity_poly.type
_entity_poly.pdbx_seq_one_letter_code
_entity_poly.pdbx_strand_id
1 'polypeptide(L)'
;MKFLWVGIVVVLVFTKWANGFEEHSFNETELSWLEGYGESKAAVTGVMVGLTLIPGAGAKGAVCLDGTLPGYHLHRGYGSGANSWLIQLEGGGWCNTIRNCAYRKTTRRGSSKFMEKQLLFTGIQS
;
A
#
# COMPACT_ATOMS: atom_id res chain seq x y z
N MET A 1 -15.77 50.11 -24.72
CA MET A 1 -14.46 49.42 -24.84
C MET A 1 -13.81 49.02 -23.50
N LYS A 2 -14.48 49.15 -22.33
CA LYS A 2 -13.94 48.71 -21.02
C LYS A 2 -14.50 47.38 -20.51
N PHE A 3 -15.70 46.98 -20.93
CA PHE A 3 -16.35 45.72 -20.49
C PHE A 3 -15.88 44.47 -21.24
N LEU A 4 -15.30 44.63 -22.45
CA LEU A 4 -14.73 43.52 -23.23
C LEU A 4 -13.49 42.89 -22.56
N TRP A 5 -12.65 43.72 -21.94
CA TRP A 5 -11.46 43.24 -21.23
C TRP A 5 -11.80 42.50 -19.93
N VAL A 6 -12.84 42.94 -19.22
CA VAL A 6 -13.31 42.25 -18.00
C VAL A 6 -13.85 40.87 -18.33
N GLY A 7 -14.60 40.74 -19.44
CA GLY A 7 -15.08 39.43 -19.91
C GLY A 7 -13.93 38.46 -20.26
N ILE A 8 -12.88 38.96 -20.93
CA ILE A 8 -11.69 38.15 -21.28
C ILE A 8 -10.94 37.69 -20.02
N VAL A 9 -10.75 38.56 -19.04
CA VAL A 9 -10.04 38.20 -17.79
C VAL A 9 -10.83 37.17 -16.98
N VAL A 10 -12.16 37.31 -16.90
CA VAL A 10 -13.01 36.34 -16.20
C VAL A 10 -12.96 34.97 -16.89
N VAL A 11 -13.05 34.91 -18.23
CA VAL A 11 -12.94 33.65 -18.98
C VAL A 11 -11.57 32.98 -18.78
N LEU A 12 -10.48 33.73 -18.76
CA LEU A 12 -9.13 33.19 -18.55
C LEU A 12 -8.88 32.68 -17.11
N VAL A 13 -9.54 33.29 -16.12
CA VAL A 13 -9.49 32.82 -14.72
C VAL A 13 -10.33 31.55 -14.55
N PHE A 14 -11.49 31.46 -15.19
CA PHE A 14 -12.34 30.26 -15.15
C PHE A 14 -11.76 29.09 -15.96
N THR A 15 -11.09 29.30 -17.09
CA THR A 15 -10.41 28.22 -17.83
C THR A 15 -9.22 27.66 -17.05
N LYS A 16 -8.54 28.48 -16.24
CA LYS A 16 -7.49 28.02 -15.32
C LYS A 16 -8.03 27.22 -14.13
N TRP A 17 -9.31 27.37 -13.77
CA TRP A 17 -9.94 26.54 -12.73
C TRP A 17 -10.48 25.22 -13.31
N ALA A 18 -10.98 25.23 -14.55
CA ALA A 18 -11.61 24.07 -15.18
C ALA A 18 -10.61 23.01 -15.73
N ASN A 19 -9.32 23.33 -15.89
CA ASN A 19 -8.30 22.37 -16.34
C ASN A 19 -7.53 21.70 -15.19
N GLY A 20 -8.10 21.67 -13.99
CA GLY A 20 -7.52 21.06 -12.79
C GLY A 20 -7.95 19.61 -12.55
N PHE A 21 -8.20 18.82 -13.59
CA PHE A 21 -8.35 17.35 -13.50
C PHE A 21 -8.32 16.77 -14.91
N GLU A 22 -7.15 16.26 -15.34
CA GLU A 22 -7.11 15.23 -16.37
C GLU A 22 -5.97 14.26 -16.08
N GLU A 23 -6.33 12.98 -16.23
CA GLU A 23 -5.59 11.78 -15.89
C GLU A 23 -4.26 11.71 -16.64
N HIS A 24 -3.19 11.41 -15.90
CA HIS A 24 -1.95 10.98 -16.53
C HIS A 24 -2.16 9.55 -17.05
N SER A 25 -2.58 9.42 -18.31
CA SER A 25 -2.64 8.15 -19.02
C SER A 25 -1.23 7.57 -19.13
N PHE A 26 -1.01 6.45 -18.44
CA PHE A 26 0.22 5.68 -18.52
C PHE A 26 0.09 4.76 -19.75
N ASN A 27 0.74 5.12 -20.87
CA ASN A 27 0.74 4.28 -22.07
C ASN A 27 1.60 3.02 -21.86
N GLU A 28 1.04 1.86 -22.20
CA GLU A 28 1.57 0.50 -21.98
C GLU A 28 2.81 0.09 -22.80
N THR A 29 3.49 1.00 -23.51
CA THR A 29 4.56 0.63 -24.46
C THR A 29 6.00 0.92 -24.00
N GLU A 30 6.22 1.49 -22.81
CA GLU A 30 7.56 1.77 -22.26
C GLU A 30 8.06 0.64 -21.33
N LEU A 31 7.81 -0.63 -21.69
CA LEU A 31 8.16 -1.81 -20.90
C LEU A 31 9.33 -2.63 -21.48
N SER A 32 10.15 -2.04 -22.37
CA SER A 32 11.26 -2.76 -23.03
C SER A 32 12.67 -2.18 -22.82
N TRP A 33 12.84 -1.04 -22.17
CA TRP A 33 14.15 -0.38 -22.05
C TRP A 33 14.81 -0.40 -20.66
N LEU A 34 14.25 -1.16 -19.70
CA LEU A 34 14.79 -1.31 -18.33
C LEU A 34 15.87 -2.41 -18.18
N GLU A 35 16.63 -2.72 -19.24
CA GLU A 35 17.83 -3.57 -19.14
C GLU A 35 19.16 -2.79 -19.23
N GLY A 36 19.12 -1.46 -19.42
CA GLY A 36 20.32 -0.65 -19.66
C GLY A 36 20.62 0.37 -18.57
N TYR A 37 21.42 -0.02 -17.58
CA TYR A 37 22.41 0.81 -16.86
C TYR A 37 22.09 2.33 -16.72
N GLY A 38 21.50 2.71 -15.59
CA GLY A 38 21.24 4.11 -15.24
C GLY A 38 20.76 4.25 -13.80
N GLU A 39 21.71 4.16 -12.86
CA GLU A 39 21.48 4.31 -11.42
C GLU A 39 20.99 5.74 -11.11
N SER A 40 19.67 5.95 -11.11
CA SER A 40 19.05 6.91 -10.22
C SER A 40 18.60 6.13 -8.99
N LYS A 41 19.45 6.11 -7.95
CA LYS A 41 19.04 5.73 -6.60
C LYS A 41 17.96 6.73 -6.15
N ALA A 42 16.71 6.48 -6.53
CA ALA A 42 15.60 6.86 -5.67
C ALA A 42 15.91 6.17 -4.34
N ALA A 43 16.38 6.95 -3.36
CA ALA A 43 16.62 6.43 -2.03
C ALA A 43 15.31 5.77 -1.59
N VAL A 44 15.34 4.47 -1.34
CA VAL A 44 14.20 3.75 -0.79
C VAL A 44 14.01 4.32 0.62
N THR A 45 13.15 5.32 0.75
CA THR A 45 12.77 5.90 2.04
C THR A 45 11.73 4.99 2.66
N GLY A 46 12.18 3.84 3.17
CA GLY A 46 11.32 2.88 3.82
C GLY A 46 12.06 2.12 4.91
N VAL A 47 11.32 1.78 5.96
CA VAL A 47 11.84 0.98 7.08
C VAL A 47 11.44 -0.48 6.86
N MET A 48 12.41 -1.39 6.95
CA MET A 48 12.12 -2.84 6.97
C MET A 48 11.63 -3.23 8.37
N VAL A 49 10.39 -3.71 8.46
CA VAL A 49 9.74 -4.05 9.73
C VAL A 49 9.55 -5.55 9.83
N GLY A 50 10.02 -6.15 10.92
CA GLY A 50 9.95 -7.60 11.16
C GLY A 50 8.55 -8.09 11.52
N LEU A 51 8.26 -9.34 11.15
CA LEU A 51 7.04 -10.05 11.56
C LEU A 51 7.11 -10.44 13.04
N THR A 52 6.06 -10.12 13.79
CA THR A 52 5.86 -10.55 15.18
C THR A 52 4.63 -11.45 15.26
N LEU A 53 4.81 -12.70 15.69
CA LEU A 53 3.70 -13.61 15.95
C LEU A 53 3.02 -13.26 17.27
N ILE A 54 1.70 -13.40 17.35
CA ILE A 54 0.92 -13.11 18.56
C ILE A 54 1.02 -14.29 19.53
N PRO A 55 1.75 -14.17 20.66
CA PRO A 55 1.88 -15.27 21.60
C PRO A 55 0.55 -15.57 22.27
N GLY A 56 0.25 -16.85 22.48
CA GLY A 56 -0.99 -17.28 23.14
C GLY A 56 -2.26 -17.12 22.30
N ALA A 57 -2.20 -16.63 21.06
CA ALA A 57 -3.35 -16.52 20.17
C ALA A 57 -4.04 -17.88 19.93
N GLY A 58 -3.23 -18.94 19.77
CA GLY A 58 -3.74 -20.30 19.61
C GLY A 58 -4.56 -20.79 20.80
N ALA A 59 -4.20 -20.43 22.04
CA ALA A 59 -4.97 -20.79 23.24
C ALA A 59 -6.36 -20.12 23.28
N LYS A 60 -6.55 -19.04 22.52
CA LYS A 60 -7.83 -18.34 22.34
C LYS A 60 -8.57 -18.76 21.07
N GLY A 61 -8.05 -19.72 20.32
CA GLY A 61 -8.61 -20.15 19.03
C GLY A 61 -8.36 -19.19 17.86
N ALA A 62 -7.53 -18.15 18.04
CA ALA A 62 -7.17 -17.22 16.98
C ALA A 62 -6.00 -17.78 16.16
N VAL A 63 -6.30 -18.28 14.95
CA VAL A 63 -5.34 -18.94 14.06
C VAL A 63 -5.54 -18.55 12.59
N CYS A 64 -4.51 -18.72 11.77
CA CYS A 64 -4.59 -18.66 10.33
C CYS A 64 -5.35 -19.89 9.75
N LEU A 65 -5.59 -19.91 8.43
CA LEU A 65 -6.32 -21.00 7.76
C LEU A 65 -5.64 -22.38 7.91
N ASP A 66 -4.34 -22.43 8.14
CA ASP A 66 -3.58 -23.67 8.37
C ASP A 66 -3.37 -24.00 9.86
N GLY A 67 -3.94 -23.22 10.78
CA GLY A 67 -3.78 -23.40 12.22
C GLY A 67 -2.54 -22.74 12.83
N THR A 68 -1.70 -22.07 12.04
CA THR A 68 -0.56 -21.32 12.56
C THR A 68 -0.99 -20.04 13.29
N LEU A 69 -0.09 -19.48 14.10
CA LEU A 69 -0.37 -18.25 14.84
C LEU A 69 -0.44 -17.05 13.88
N PRO A 70 -1.39 -16.12 14.08
CA PRO A 70 -1.39 -14.84 13.37
C PRO A 70 -0.21 -13.97 13.81
N GLY A 71 0.11 -12.95 13.01
CA GLY A 71 1.18 -12.00 13.30
C GLY A 71 0.94 -10.62 12.70
N TYR A 72 1.79 -9.67 13.05
CA TYR A 72 1.76 -8.28 12.59
C TYR A 72 3.18 -7.73 12.41
N HIS A 73 3.30 -6.65 11.64
CA HIS A 73 4.50 -5.84 11.53
C HIS A 73 4.27 -4.54 12.30
N LEU A 74 5.17 -4.17 13.21
CA LEU A 74 5.02 -2.98 14.04
C LEU A 74 6.26 -2.09 13.98
N HIS A 75 6.07 -0.88 13.49
CA HIS A 75 7.02 0.22 13.63
C HIS A 75 6.48 1.19 14.69
N ARG A 76 7.28 1.51 15.72
CA ARG A 76 6.85 2.40 16.79
C ARG A 76 6.95 3.86 16.33
N GLY A 77 5.84 4.59 16.45
CA GLY A 77 5.82 6.02 16.21
C GLY A 77 6.75 6.78 17.17
N TYR A 78 7.22 7.94 16.72
CA TYR A 78 8.07 8.85 17.47
C TYR A 78 7.53 10.28 17.37
N GLY A 79 8.00 11.18 18.26
CA GLY A 79 7.55 12.58 18.28
C GLY A 79 6.03 12.70 18.42
N SER A 80 5.38 13.43 17.50
CA SER A 80 3.93 13.60 17.47
C SER A 80 3.16 12.30 17.18
N GLY A 81 3.80 11.30 16.57
CA GLY A 81 3.20 10.00 16.27
C GLY A 81 3.26 8.98 17.41
N ALA A 82 3.92 9.28 18.54
CA ALA A 82 4.18 8.31 19.60
C ALA A 82 2.92 7.72 20.27
N ASN A 83 1.81 8.48 20.27
CA ASN A 83 0.52 8.08 20.85
C ASN A 83 -0.57 7.87 19.80
N SER A 84 -0.20 7.83 18.53
CA SER A 84 -1.13 7.64 17.41
C SER A 84 -0.96 6.25 16.83
N TRP A 85 -2.07 5.61 16.48
CA TRP A 85 -2.07 4.26 15.91
C TRP A 85 -2.58 4.28 14.47
N LEU A 86 -1.81 3.68 13.57
CA LEU A 86 -2.24 3.34 12.22
C LEU A 86 -2.33 1.82 12.12
N ILE A 87 -3.52 1.30 11.86
CA ILE A 87 -3.76 -0.14 11.72
C ILE A 87 -4.08 -0.42 10.26
N GLN A 88 -3.14 -1.04 9.55
CA GLN A 88 -3.33 -1.49 8.18
C GLN A 88 -3.70 -2.98 8.18
N LEU A 89 -4.85 -3.31 7.59
CA LEU A 89 -5.26 -4.70 7.36
C LEU A 89 -4.90 -5.09 5.92
N GLU A 90 -4.05 -6.10 5.76
CA GLU A 90 -3.68 -6.57 4.41
C GLU A 90 -4.90 -7.12 3.68
N GLY A 91 -5.11 -6.67 2.44
CA GLY A 91 -6.14 -7.21 1.56
C GLY A 91 -5.71 -8.51 0.87
N GLY A 92 -6.41 -8.88 -0.21
CA GLY A 92 -6.02 -10.01 -1.04
C GLY A 92 -7.10 -11.02 -1.42
N GLY A 93 -8.37 -10.60 -1.39
CA GLY A 93 -9.52 -11.46 -1.67
C GLY A 93 -9.75 -12.54 -0.60
N TRP A 94 -10.66 -13.46 -0.89
CA TRP A 94 -11.07 -14.55 -0.01
C TRP A 94 -11.08 -15.91 -0.72
N CYS A 95 -11.28 -17.00 0.02
CA CYS A 95 -11.60 -18.31 -0.51
C CYS A 95 -13.02 -18.71 -0.07
N ASN A 96 -13.79 -19.37 -0.94
CA ASN A 96 -15.21 -19.67 -0.70
C ASN A 96 -15.58 -21.14 -0.92
N THR A 97 -14.60 -22.00 -1.26
CA THR A 97 -14.80 -23.45 -1.38
C THR A 97 -13.73 -24.17 -0.59
N ILE A 98 -14.03 -25.39 -0.10
CA ILE A 98 -13.05 -26.23 0.61
C ILE A 98 -11.77 -26.39 -0.21
N ARG A 99 -11.91 -26.66 -1.52
CA ARG A 99 -10.78 -26.79 -2.44
C ARG A 99 -9.94 -25.52 -2.49
N ASN A 100 -10.55 -24.35 -2.69
CA ASN A 100 -9.81 -23.10 -2.81
C ASN A 100 -9.15 -22.70 -1.48
N CYS A 101 -9.82 -22.94 -0.34
CA CYS A 101 -9.23 -22.68 0.97
C CYS A 101 -8.09 -23.63 1.32
N ALA A 102 -8.19 -24.91 0.90
CA ALA A 102 -7.12 -25.89 1.05
C ALA A 102 -5.85 -25.50 0.29
N TYR A 103 -5.97 -24.89 -0.90
CA TYR A 103 -4.84 -24.29 -1.59
C TYR A 103 -4.36 -23.00 -0.94
N ARG A 104 -5.29 -22.12 -0.54
CA ARG A 104 -4.94 -20.80 0.02
C ARG A 104 -4.18 -20.89 1.34
N LYS A 105 -4.47 -21.89 2.18
CA LYS A 105 -3.78 -22.09 3.47
C LYS A 105 -2.27 -22.33 3.32
N THR A 106 -1.79 -22.74 2.13
CA THR A 106 -0.36 -22.94 1.84
C THR A 106 0.30 -21.71 1.18
N THR A 107 -0.26 -20.52 1.39
CA THR A 107 0.25 -19.24 0.87
C THR A 107 0.47 -18.25 1.99
N ARG A 108 1.15 -17.12 1.72
CA ARG A 108 1.39 -16.06 2.73
C ARG A 108 0.13 -15.50 3.37
N ARG A 109 -1.00 -15.52 2.65
CA ARG A 109 -2.30 -15.03 3.14
C ARG A 109 -3.09 -16.07 3.93
N GLY A 110 -2.59 -17.30 4.00
CA GLY A 110 -3.26 -18.42 4.66
C GLY A 110 -2.48 -19.03 5.82
N SER A 111 -1.20 -18.69 5.97
CA SER A 111 -0.31 -19.26 7.00
C SER A 111 0.87 -18.33 7.30
N SER A 112 1.18 -18.18 8.58
CA SER A 112 2.34 -17.40 9.02
C SER A 112 3.69 -18.06 8.74
N LYS A 113 3.71 -19.34 8.34
CA LYS A 113 4.91 -19.98 7.80
C LYS A 113 5.37 -19.29 6.53
N PHE A 114 4.43 -18.87 5.68
CA PHE A 114 4.70 -18.26 4.37
C PHE A 114 4.60 -16.73 4.36
N MET A 115 4.23 -16.08 5.46
CA MET A 115 4.28 -14.62 5.59
C MET A 115 5.71 -14.10 5.42
N GLU A 116 5.83 -12.91 4.81
CA GLU A 116 7.04 -12.13 4.70
C GLU A 116 7.64 -11.91 6.09
N LYS A 117 8.92 -12.24 6.26
CA LYS A 117 9.60 -12.07 7.56
C LYS A 117 9.94 -10.62 7.83
N GLN A 118 10.08 -9.83 6.77
CA GLN A 118 10.23 -8.39 6.82
C GLN A 118 9.39 -7.76 5.71
N LEU A 119 8.73 -6.66 6.03
CA LEU A 119 7.99 -5.84 5.07
C LEU A 119 8.58 -4.44 5.05
N LEU A 120 8.76 -3.90 3.85
CA LEU A 120 9.15 -2.52 3.67
C LEU A 120 7.92 -1.62 3.86
N PHE A 121 7.97 -0.76 4.87
CA PHE A 121 6.93 0.23 5.10
C PHE A 121 7.12 1.40 4.13
N THR A 122 6.09 1.69 3.35
CA THR A 122 6.05 2.75 2.32
C THR A 122 4.72 3.51 2.39
N GLY A 123 4.64 4.66 1.71
CA GLY A 123 3.43 5.48 1.69
C GLY A 123 3.04 5.96 3.09
N ILE A 124 1.77 5.83 3.45
CA ILE A 124 1.28 6.26 4.78
C ILE A 124 1.88 5.48 5.96
N GLN A 125 2.54 4.35 5.71
CA GLN A 125 3.19 3.53 6.74
C GLN A 125 4.66 3.90 6.97
N SER A 126 5.26 4.78 6.15
CA SER A 126 6.67 5.18 6.23
C SER A 126 7.03 5.94 7.50
#